data_AF-A0A0Q5D0R3-F1
#
_entry.id   AF-A0A0Q5D0R3-F1
#
_cell.length_a   1.000
_cell.length_b   1.000
_cell.length_c   1.000
_cell.angle_alpha   90.00
_cell.angle_beta   90.00
_cell.angle_gamma   90.00
#
_symmetry.space_group_name_H-M   'P 1'
#
loop_
_entity.id
_entity.type
_entity.pdbx_description
1 polymer ?
#
loop_
_entity_poly.entity_id
_entity_poly.type
_entity_poly.pdbx_seq_one_letter_code
_entity_poly.pdbx_strand_id
1 'polypeptide(L)'
;MDALTPAVRHGDDNWTDIVNWSIQALLNAELYGITQANIDEMMSSDDPRVKRFLGVEPGNGKALGLDDKFAYNIVKQLGNYGEMFDRNLGAGSPLKIERGPNRLFSDGGLMFPMAFQ
;
A
#
# COMPACT_ATOMS: atom_id res chain seq x y z
N MET A 1 -4.79 16.25 -16.90
CA MET A 1 -4.20 15.14 -16.13
C MET A 1 -5.36 14.55 -15.37
N ASP A 2 -5.72 13.32 -15.69
CA ASP A 2 -6.88 12.68 -15.11
C ASP A 2 -6.42 11.81 -13.95
N ALA A 3 -7.15 11.86 -12.82
CA ALA A 3 -6.85 11.03 -11.67
C ALA A 3 -7.35 9.61 -11.96
N LEU A 4 -6.42 8.67 -12.15
CA LEU A 4 -6.76 7.27 -12.35
C LEU A 4 -6.98 6.60 -11.00
N THR A 5 -8.15 5.98 -10.84
CA THR A 5 -8.52 5.19 -9.68
C THR A 5 -9.12 3.88 -10.16
N PRO A 6 -8.98 2.76 -9.42
CA PRO A 6 -9.72 1.55 -9.73
C PRO A 6 -11.22 1.82 -9.77
N ALA A 7 -11.89 1.22 -10.74
CA ALA A 7 -13.33 1.26 -10.89
C ALA A 7 -13.92 -0.09 -10.48
N VAL A 8 -14.96 -0.05 -9.66
CA VAL A 8 -15.71 -1.23 -9.21
C VAL A 8 -17.21 -0.99 -9.40
N ARG A 9 -18.00 -2.06 -9.39
CA ARG A 9 -19.46 -1.97 -9.44
C ARG A 9 -20.02 -1.33 -8.17
N HIS A 10 -21.10 -0.57 -8.31
CA HIS A 10 -21.85 -0.07 -7.16
C HIS A 10 -22.61 -1.19 -6.43
N GLY A 11 -22.91 -0.95 -5.15
CA GLY A 11 -23.71 -1.85 -4.30
C GLY A 11 -22.96 -3.05 -3.74
N ASP A 12 -21.63 -3.03 -3.80
CA ASP A 12 -20.73 -4.04 -3.24
C ASP A 12 -19.66 -3.34 -2.39
N ASP A 13 -20.08 -2.93 -1.20
CA ASP A 13 -19.25 -2.10 -0.32
C ASP A 13 -18.02 -2.88 0.17
N ASN A 14 -18.19 -4.15 0.49
CA ASN A 14 -17.07 -5.01 0.91
C ASN A 14 -16.01 -5.14 -0.20
N TRP A 15 -16.43 -5.33 -1.46
CA TRP A 15 -15.48 -5.38 -2.57
C TRP A 15 -14.78 -4.03 -2.80
N THR A 16 -15.52 -2.94 -2.65
CA THR A 16 -14.97 -1.58 -2.75
C THR A 16 -13.91 -1.36 -1.67
N ASP A 17 -14.17 -1.77 -0.43
CA ASP A 17 -13.23 -1.66 0.68
C ASP A 17 -11.98 -2.50 0.43
N ILE A 18 -12.11 -3.75 -0.03
CA ILE A 18 -10.96 -4.61 -0.36
C ILE A 18 -10.05 -3.94 -1.40
N VAL A 19 -10.62 -3.37 -2.47
CA VAL A 19 -9.85 -2.70 -3.52
C VAL A 19 -9.17 -1.44 -2.98
N ASN A 20 -9.89 -0.62 -2.22
CA ASN A 20 -9.35 0.60 -1.63
C ASN A 20 -8.19 0.29 -0.67
N TRP A 21 -8.38 -0.67 0.24
CA TRP A 21 -7.37 -1.06 1.23
C TRP A 21 -6.17 -1.77 0.62
N SER A 22 -6.32 -2.40 -0.55
CA SER A 22 -5.19 -2.94 -1.31
C SER A 22 -4.25 -1.84 -1.81
N ILE A 23 -4.79 -0.70 -2.26
CA ILE A 23 -3.98 0.47 -2.63
C ILE A 23 -3.37 1.10 -1.38
N GLN A 24 -4.16 1.26 -0.31
CA GLN A 24 -3.67 1.80 0.96
C GLN A 24 -2.53 0.97 1.55
N ALA A 25 -2.52 -0.35 1.31
CA ALA A 25 -1.42 -1.20 1.74
C ALA A 25 -0.09 -0.82 1.07
N LEU A 26 -0.12 -0.60 -0.25
CA LEU A 26 1.06 -0.17 -1.02
C LEU A 26 1.58 1.20 -0.56
N LEU A 27 0.67 2.14 -0.31
CA LEU A 27 0.99 3.50 0.14
C LEU A 27 1.55 3.53 1.58
N ASN A 28 0.94 2.79 2.50
CA ASN A 28 1.43 2.71 3.89
C ASN A 28 2.79 2.01 3.96
N ALA A 29 3.03 0.98 3.14
CA ALA A 29 4.33 0.36 3.06
C ALA A 29 5.42 1.37 2.65
N GLU A 30 5.16 2.20 1.64
CA GLU A 30 6.10 3.26 1.22
C GLU A 30 6.30 4.27 2.35
N LEU A 31 5.22 4.72 2.99
CA LEU A 31 5.28 5.66 4.12
C LEU A 31 6.13 5.13 5.28
N TYR A 32 6.05 3.84 5.56
CA TYR A 32 6.80 3.18 6.64
C TYR A 32 8.20 2.71 6.23
N GLY A 33 8.62 2.92 4.97
CA GLY A 33 9.90 2.42 4.46
C GLY A 33 9.97 0.89 4.36
N ILE A 34 8.81 0.22 4.31
CA ILE A 34 8.70 -1.22 4.14
C ILE A 34 8.75 -1.52 2.64
N THR A 35 9.65 -2.41 2.25
CA THR A 35 9.90 -2.81 0.86
C THR A 35 9.64 -4.30 0.69
N GLN A 36 9.61 -4.78 -0.56
CA GLN A 36 9.58 -6.22 -0.82
C GLN A 36 10.73 -6.97 -0.14
N ALA A 37 11.89 -6.32 -0.03
CA ALA A 37 13.12 -6.92 0.48
C ALA A 37 13.15 -7.06 2.02
N ASN A 38 12.62 -6.07 2.75
CA ASN A 38 12.71 -6.04 4.22
C ASN A 38 11.43 -6.47 4.94
N ILE A 39 10.33 -6.73 4.23
CA ILE A 39 9.03 -6.98 4.86
C ILE A 39 9.03 -8.14 5.87
N ASP A 40 9.80 -9.20 5.61
CA ASP A 40 9.89 -10.35 6.52
C ASP A 40 10.54 -9.94 7.85
N GLU A 41 11.55 -9.06 7.80
CA GLU A 41 12.22 -8.52 8.98
C GLU A 41 11.28 -7.60 9.76
N MET A 42 10.48 -6.80 9.05
CA MET A 42 9.53 -5.85 9.64
C MET A 42 8.40 -6.54 10.42
N MET A 43 8.15 -7.83 10.21
CA MET A 43 7.25 -8.63 11.05
C MET A 43 7.67 -8.64 12.53
N SER A 44 8.94 -8.36 12.82
CA SER A 44 9.49 -8.27 14.18
C SER A 44 9.60 -6.83 14.72
N SER A 45 9.15 -5.83 13.96
CA SER A 45 9.21 -4.41 14.35
C SER A 45 8.46 -4.15 15.66
N ASP A 46 9.01 -3.27 16.50
CA ASP A 46 8.35 -2.81 17.73
C ASP A 46 7.39 -1.64 17.52
N ASP A 47 7.34 -1.04 16.33
CA ASP A 47 6.41 0.05 16.03
C ASP A 47 4.96 -0.49 15.97
N PRO A 48 4.04 -0.02 16.83
CA PRO A 48 2.66 -0.51 16.85
C PRO A 48 1.92 -0.26 15.53
N ARG A 49 2.30 0.78 14.76
CA ARG A 49 1.72 1.06 13.44
C ARG A 49 2.10 -0.02 12.45
N VAL A 50 3.35 -0.46 12.47
CA VAL A 50 3.86 -1.54 11.62
C VAL A 50 3.23 -2.88 12.03
N LYS A 51 3.09 -3.16 13.34
CA LYS A 51 2.45 -4.38 13.82
C LYS A 51 1.00 -4.52 13.31
N ARG A 52 0.20 -3.46 13.37
CA ARG A 52 -1.18 -3.44 12.85
C ARG A 52 -1.24 -3.56 11.34
N PHE A 53 -0.36 -2.83 10.66
CA PHE A 53 -0.24 -2.84 9.22
C PHE A 53 0.08 -4.25 8.68
N LEU A 54 1.02 -4.96 9.30
CA LEU A 54 1.45 -6.30 8.87
C LEU A 54 0.54 -7.44 9.36
N GLY A 55 -0.49 -7.13 10.17
CA GLY A 55 -1.38 -8.13 10.75
C GLY A 55 -0.74 -8.94 11.89
N VAL A 56 0.33 -8.43 12.52
CA VAL A 56 0.87 -8.98 13.77
C VAL A 56 -0.10 -8.69 14.92
N GLU A 57 -0.62 -7.47 14.96
CA GLU A 57 -1.83 -7.14 15.71
C GLU A 57 -3.06 -7.37 14.80
N PRO A 58 -3.95 -8.32 15.12
CA PRO A 58 -5.05 -8.71 14.24
C PRO A 58 -6.21 -7.69 14.26
N GLY A 59 -7.03 -7.66 13.20
CA GLY A 59 -8.28 -6.89 13.16
C GLY A 59 -8.61 -6.31 11.79
N ASN A 60 -7.61 -5.74 11.10
CA ASN A 60 -7.82 -5.05 9.83
C ASN A 60 -8.25 -6.01 8.71
N GLY A 61 -7.59 -7.17 8.57
CA GLY A 61 -7.99 -8.15 7.54
C GLY A 61 -9.34 -8.77 7.87
N LYS A 62 -9.58 -9.10 9.15
CA LYS A 62 -10.88 -9.62 9.60
C LYS A 62 -12.03 -8.67 9.30
N ALA A 63 -11.84 -7.36 9.45
CA ALA A 63 -12.84 -6.35 9.11
C ALA A 63 -13.20 -6.35 7.61
N LEU A 64 -12.28 -6.77 6.75
CA LEU A 64 -12.46 -6.93 5.30
C LEU A 64 -12.91 -8.35 4.90
N GLY A 65 -13.09 -9.27 5.86
CA GLY A 65 -13.33 -10.69 5.57
C GLY A 65 -12.14 -11.41 4.95
N LEU A 66 -10.92 -10.91 5.18
CA LEU A 66 -9.65 -11.46 4.69
C LEU A 66 -8.78 -11.99 5.84
N ASP A 67 -7.66 -12.61 5.48
CA ASP A 67 -6.58 -12.89 6.42
C ASP A 67 -5.92 -11.57 6.88
N ASP A 68 -5.56 -11.46 8.17
CA ASP A 68 -4.93 -10.25 8.72
C ASP A 68 -3.58 -9.92 8.06
N LYS A 69 -2.93 -10.89 7.42
CA LYS A 69 -1.70 -10.67 6.64
C LYS A 69 -1.95 -10.16 5.22
N PHE A 70 -3.14 -9.69 4.86
CA PHE A 70 -3.43 -9.24 3.48
C PHE A 70 -2.44 -8.17 2.99
N ALA A 71 -2.16 -7.15 3.81
CA ALA A 71 -1.23 -6.08 3.47
C ALA A 71 0.22 -6.59 3.36
N TYR A 72 0.63 -7.47 4.30
CA TYR A 72 1.91 -8.17 4.21
C TYR A 72 2.02 -8.93 2.87
N ASN A 73 1.01 -9.70 2.50
CA ASN A 73 1.02 -10.52 1.28
C ASN A 73 1.09 -9.66 0.00
N ILE A 74 0.42 -8.50 -0.03
CA ILE A 74 0.48 -7.56 -1.15
C ILE A 74 1.91 -7.05 -1.32
N VAL A 75 2.50 -6.51 -0.27
CA VAL A 75 3.84 -5.90 -0.32
C VAL A 75 4.92 -6.96 -0.56
N LYS A 76 4.76 -8.16 -0.01
CA LYS A 76 5.67 -9.28 -0.27
C LYS A 76 5.72 -9.67 -1.75
N GLN A 77 4.59 -9.56 -2.46
CA GLN A 77 4.50 -9.94 -3.87
C GLN A 77 4.89 -8.80 -4.82
N LEU A 78 4.52 -7.57 -4.50
CA LEU A 78 4.59 -6.45 -5.44
C LEU A 78 5.63 -5.38 -5.07
N GLY A 79 6.06 -5.35 -3.82
CA GLY A 79 6.71 -4.20 -3.19
C GLY A 79 5.70 -3.14 -2.75
N ASN A 80 6.22 -2.03 -2.24
CA ASN A 80 5.43 -0.85 -1.93
C ASN A 80 5.07 -0.03 -3.20
N TYR A 81 4.30 1.05 -3.03
CA TYR A 81 3.88 1.89 -4.13
C TYR A 81 5.05 2.51 -4.91
N GLY A 82 6.09 2.98 -4.22
CA GLY A 82 7.29 3.53 -4.84
C GLY A 82 8.03 2.51 -5.69
N GLU A 83 8.23 1.29 -5.17
CA GLU A 83 8.84 0.18 -5.91
C GLU A 83 8.04 -0.19 -7.17
N MET A 84 6.71 -0.24 -7.03
CA MET A 84 5.81 -0.48 -8.16
C MET A 84 5.88 0.65 -9.20
N PHE A 85 5.91 1.90 -8.76
CA PHE A 85 6.00 3.05 -9.65
C PHE A 85 7.33 3.05 -10.40
N ASP A 86 8.45 2.92 -9.69
CA ASP A 86 9.79 3.02 -10.27
C ASP A 86 10.05 1.92 -11.30
N ARG A 87 9.60 0.70 -11.03
CA ARG A 87 9.75 -0.44 -11.94
C ARG A 87 8.95 -0.27 -13.23
N ASN A 88 7.75 0.32 -13.17
CA ASN A 88 6.84 0.35 -14.31
C ASN A 88 6.82 1.69 -15.06
N LEU A 89 6.98 2.80 -14.36
CA LEU A 89 6.83 4.16 -14.89
C LEU A 89 8.07 5.03 -14.63
N GLY A 90 8.71 4.88 -13.48
CA GLY A 90 9.80 5.75 -13.02
C GLY A 90 11.19 5.41 -13.53
N ALA A 91 12.19 5.67 -12.70
CA ALA A 91 13.60 5.55 -13.07
C ALA A 91 14.03 4.14 -13.46
N GLY A 92 13.33 3.10 -13.02
CA GLY A 92 13.57 1.70 -13.39
C GLY A 92 12.96 1.30 -14.74
N SER A 93 12.07 2.10 -15.33
CA SER A 93 11.37 1.77 -16.57
C SER A 93 11.94 2.52 -17.79
N PRO A 94 11.60 2.14 -19.04
CA PRO A 94 11.95 2.93 -20.23
C PRO A 94 11.27 4.31 -20.28
N LEU A 95 10.19 4.53 -19.53
CA LEU A 95 9.40 5.77 -19.58
C LEU A 95 10.06 6.91 -18.80
N LYS A 96 10.80 6.61 -17.73
CA LYS A 96 11.54 7.59 -16.91
C LYS A 96 10.66 8.75 -16.43
N ILE A 97 9.42 8.46 -16.04
CA ILE A 97 8.46 9.45 -15.57
C ILE A 97 8.80 9.83 -14.13
N GLU A 98 8.94 11.13 -13.88
CA GLU A 98 9.05 11.66 -12.52
C GLU A 98 7.74 11.47 -11.74
N ARG A 99 7.82 11.12 -10.45
CA ARG A 99 6.65 10.82 -9.61
C ARG A 99 5.62 11.95 -9.60
N GLY A 100 6.06 13.21 -9.53
CA GLY A 100 5.19 14.38 -9.53
C GLY A 100 4.08 14.27 -8.47
N PRO A 101 2.78 14.45 -8.84
CA PRO A 101 1.66 14.28 -7.92
C PRO A 101 1.54 12.88 -7.30
N ASN A 102 2.17 11.85 -7.88
CA ASN A 102 2.15 10.49 -7.35
C ASN A 102 3.15 10.27 -6.19
N ARG A 103 3.88 11.29 -5.74
CA ARG A 103 4.63 11.20 -4.47
C ARG A 103 3.67 11.08 -3.29
N LEU A 104 4.18 10.58 -2.17
CA LEU A 104 3.47 10.66 -0.89
C LEU A 104 3.19 12.13 -0.53
N PHE A 105 2.10 12.38 0.18
CA PHE A 105 1.75 13.72 0.66
C PHE A 105 2.86 14.33 1.53
N SER A 106 3.56 13.50 2.32
CA SER A 106 4.69 13.89 3.15
C SER A 106 5.91 14.36 2.35
N ASP A 107 5.96 14.01 1.06
CA ASP A 107 6.99 14.42 0.10
C ASP A 107 6.40 15.35 -0.99
N GLY A 108 5.39 16.14 -0.62
CA GLY A 108 4.78 17.15 -1.48
C GLY A 108 4.02 16.59 -2.69
N GLY A 109 3.54 15.36 -2.62
CA GLY A 109 2.62 14.76 -3.59
C GLY A 109 1.17 14.72 -3.10
N LEU A 110 0.35 13.90 -3.75
CA LEU A 110 -1.08 13.75 -3.48
C LEU A 110 -1.48 12.35 -3.00
N MET A 111 -0.56 11.41 -2.94
CA MET A 111 -0.85 10.07 -2.42
C MET A 111 -0.95 10.12 -0.90
N PHE A 112 -2.15 9.85 -0.38
CA PHE A 112 -2.49 10.01 1.04
C PHE A 112 -2.79 8.64 1.68
N PRO A 113 -1.84 8.07 2.44
CA PRO A 113 -2.06 6.84 3.18
C PRO A 113 -3.06 7.05 4.32
N MET A 114 -4.10 6.23 4.37
CA MET A 114 -5.03 6.14 5.50
C MET A 114 -4.47 5.19 6.57
N ALA A 115 -4.70 5.52 7.84
CA ALA A 115 -4.14 4.78 8.95
C ALA A 115 -4.86 3.44 9.18
N PHE A 116 -4.09 2.35 9.20
CA PHE A 116 -4.52 1.05 9.72
C PHE A 116 -4.75 1.16 11.24
N GLN A 117 -5.85 0.58 11.73
CA GLN A 117 -6.26 0.68 13.14
C GLN A 117 -5.90 -0.56 13.94
#